data_AF-A0A0F8XRW9-F1
#
_entry.id   AF-A0A0F8XRW9-F1
#
_cell.length_a   1.000
_cell.length_b   1.000
_cell.length_c   1.000
_cell.angle_alpha   90.00
_cell.angle_beta   90.00
_cell.angle_gamma   90.00
#
_symmetry.space_group_name_H-M   'P 1'
#
loop_
_entity.id
_entity.type
_entity.pdbx_description
1 polymer ?
#
loop_
_entity_poly.entity_id
_entity_poly.type
_entity_poly.pdbx_seq_one_letter_code
_entity_poly.pdbx_strand_id
1 'polypeptide(L)' 'MSNWYVTVRSYAEEFYVNTISFDGKVSANGHHGYVHRRSARRAAIALAKKLGVSYRQDLEYTVTPQAFTASVTA' A
#
# COMPACT_ATOMS: atom_id res chain seq x y z
N MET A 1 -3.07 -2.29 -17.87
CA MET A 1 -2.24 -2.50 -16.66
C MET A 1 -2.99 -1.87 -15.49
N SER A 2 -3.26 -2.63 -14.44
CA SER A 2 -3.88 -2.08 -13.23
C SER A 2 -2.84 -1.20 -12.51
N ASN A 3 -3.05 0.12 -12.56
CA ASN A 3 -2.20 1.14 -11.91
C ASN A 3 -2.35 1.12 -10.38
N TRP A 4 -2.32 -0.07 -9.76
CA TRP A 4 -2.55 -0.28 -8.34
C TRP A 4 -1.37 -0.99 -7.72
N TYR A 5 -1.08 -0.65 -6.49
CA TYR A 5 -0.02 -1.23 -5.67
C TYR A 5 -0.61 -1.64 -4.33
N VAL A 6 0.01 -2.61 -3.65
CA VAL A 6 -0.34 -2.93 -2.26
C VAL A 6 0.74 -2.41 -1.33
N THR A 7 0.35 -1.82 -0.21
CA THR A 7 1.27 -1.40 0.84
C THR A 7 0.69 -1.63 2.24
N VAL A 8 1.52 -1.48 3.27
CA VAL A 8 1.10 -1.55 4.68
C VAL A 8 1.16 -0.15 5.27
N ARG A 9 0.06 0.37 5.82
CA ARG A 9 0.08 1.65 6.56
C ARG A 9 -0.05 1.39 8.05
N SER A 10 0.66 2.16 8.87
CA SER A 10 0.42 2.20 10.31
C SER A 10 -0.56 3.32 10.65
N TYR A 11 -1.59 3.01 11.44
CA TYR A 11 -2.45 4.02 12.03
C TYR A 11 -2.70 3.63 13.49
N ALA A 12 -2.38 4.55 14.42
CA ALA A 12 -2.28 4.26 15.85
C ALA A 12 -1.39 3.03 16.14
N GLU A 13 -1.94 1.99 16.76
CA GLU A 13 -1.24 0.77 17.17
C GLU A 13 -1.44 -0.41 16.19
N GLU A 14 -2.09 -0.17 15.06
CA GLU A 14 -2.44 -1.21 14.08
C GLU A 14 -1.78 -0.98 12.72
N PHE A 15 -1.52 -2.08 12.03
CA PHE A 15 -1.02 -2.10 10.66
C PHE A 15 -2.13 -2.54 9.71
N TYR A 16 -2.36 -1.78 8.66
CA TYR A 16 -3.42 -2.01 7.69
C TYR A 16 -2.84 -2.28 6.31
N VAL A 17 -3.42 -3.24 5.59
CA VAL A 17 -3.05 -3.51 4.19
C VAL A 17 -3.96 -2.69 3.29
N ASN A 18 -3.38 -1.83 2.46
CA ASN A 18 -4.11 -0.97 1.55
C ASN A 18 -3.68 -1.20 0.12
N THR A 19 -4.63 -1.04 -0.79
CA THR A 19 -4.36 -0.89 -2.23
C THR A 19 -4.34 0.59 -2.57
N ILE A 20 -3.29 1.04 -3.25
CA ILE A 20 -3.10 2.45 -3.61
C ILE A 20 -2.95 2.54 -5.12
N SER A 21 -3.72 3.42 -5.76
CA SER A 21 -3.55 3.70 -7.18
C SER A 21 -2.33 4.60 -7.42
N PHE A 22 -1.79 4.57 -8.63
CA PHE A 22 -0.73 5.49 -9.05
C PHE A 22 -1.09 6.96 -8.81
N ASP A 23 -2.36 7.33 -9.01
CA ASP A 23 -2.89 8.68 -8.77
C ASP A 23 -3.07 9.02 -7.28
N GLY A 24 -2.66 8.11 -6.39
CA GLY A 24 -2.75 8.27 -4.94
C GLY A 24 -4.10 7.97 -4.33
N LYS A 25 -5.06 7.41 -5.09
CA LYS A 25 -6.34 6.97 -4.52
C LYS A 25 -6.11 5.73 -3.66
N VAL A 26 -6.50 5.80 -2.40
CA VAL A 26 -6.41 4.68 -1.46
C VAL A 26 -7.73 3.92 -1.49
N SER A 27 -7.67 2.63 -1.81
CA SER A 27 -8.75 1.69 -1.59
C SER A 27 -8.38 0.79 -0.42
N ALA A 28 -9.14 0.87 0.66
CA ALA A 28 -8.96 0.05 1.84
C ALA A 28 -9.54 -1.35 1.58
N ASN A 29 -8.74 -2.21 0.96
CA ASN A 29 -9.13 -3.59 0.69
C ASN A 29 -8.84 -4.45 1.92
N GLY A 30 -9.82 -4.51 2.83
CA GLY A 30 -9.77 -5.30 4.05
C GLY A 30 -9.23 -4.50 5.23
N HIS A 31 -10.15 -3.96 6.04
CA HIS A 31 -9.88 -3.50 7.40
C HIS A 31 -9.52 -4.70 8.29
N HIS A 32 -8.38 -5.34 8.03
CA HIS A 32 -7.75 -6.24 8.97
C HIS A 32 -6.59 -5.47 9.61
N GLY A 33 -6.86 -4.93 10.79
CA GLY A 33 -5.82 -4.41 11.67
C GLY A 33 -4.93 -5.55 12.12
N TYR A 34 -3.67 -5.51 11.74
CA TYR A 34 -2.66 -6.43 12.24
C TYR A 34 -1.94 -5.77 13.42
N VAL A 35 -1.80 -6.48 14.52
CA VAL A 35 -1.02 -6.04 15.69
C VAL A 35 0.48 -5.99 15.39
N HIS A 36 0.93 -6.84 14.47
CA HIS A 36 2.35 -6.93 14.11
C HIS A 36 2.60 -6.55 12.66
N ARG A 37 3.56 -5.65 12.45
CA ARG A 37 4.03 -5.22 11.12
C ARG A 37 4.39 -6.39 10.22
N ARG A 38 5.06 -7.41 10.77
CA ARG A 38 5.47 -8.61 10.00
C ARG A 38 4.26 -9.37 9.45
N SER A 39 3.18 -9.45 10.21
CA SER A 39 1.92 -10.10 9.79
C SER A 39 1.25 -9.30 8.68
N ALA A 40 1.16 -7.98 8.83
CA ALA A 40 0.64 -7.09 7.80
C ALA A 40 1.43 -7.18 6.49
N ARG A 41 2.76 -7.22 6.56
CA ARG A 41 3.62 -7.37 5.39
C ARG A 41 3.38 -8.69 4.65
N ARG A 42 3.26 -9.80 5.39
CA ARG A 42 2.96 -11.11 4.77
C ARG A 42 1.61 -11.08 4.07
N ALA A 43 0.60 -10.48 4.69
CA ALA A 43 -0.72 -10.32 4.10
C ALA A 43 -0.70 -9.40 2.86
N ALA A 44 0.03 -8.29 2.91
CA ALA A 44 0.19 -7.38 1.79
C ALA A 44 0.86 -8.06 0.58
N ILE A 45 1.90 -8.85 0.81
CA ILE A 45 2.58 -9.62 -0.25
C ILE A 45 1.63 -10.66 -0.85
N ALA A 46 0.86 -11.37 -0.02
CA ALA A 46 -0.13 -12.33 -0.49
C ALA A 46 -1.25 -11.66 -1.31
N LEU A 47 -1.74 -10.50 -0.85
CA LEU A 47 -2.74 -9.70 -1.56
C LEU A 47 -2.21 -9.19 -2.90
N ALA A 48 -0.97 -8.69 -2.92
CA ALA A 48 -0.32 -8.21 -4.14
C ALA A 48 -0.24 -9.32 -5.20
N LYS A 49 0.19 -10.53 -4.80
CA LYS A 49 0.20 -11.71 -5.67
C LYS A 49 -1.19 -12.08 -6.17
N LYS A 50 -2.20 -12.07 -5.30
CA LYS A 50 -3.60 -12.40 -5.66
C LYS A 50 -4.17 -11.42 -6.68
N LEU A 51 -3.84 -10.14 -6.55
CA LEU A 51 -4.32 -9.07 -7.43
C LEU A 51 -3.46 -8.89 -8.70
N GLY A 52 -2.32 -9.59 -8.81
CA GLY A 52 -1.41 -9.43 -9.93
C GLY A 52 -0.70 -8.06 -9.97
N VAL A 53 -0.48 -7.45 -8.79
CA VAL A 53 0.13 -6.13 -8.65
C VAL A 53 1.38 -6.17 -7.77
N SER A 54 2.17 -5.10 -7.80
CA SER A 54 3.39 -5.00 -7.01
C SER A 54 3.11 -4.58 -5.56
N TYR A 55 3.83 -5.21 -4.62
CA TYR A 55 3.95 -4.73 -3.25
C TYR A 55 4.98 -3.60 -3.17
N ARG A 56 4.65 -2.51 -2.46
CA ARG A 56 5.51 -1.33 -2.30
C ARG A 56 5.82 -1.09 -0.82
N GLN A 57 7.00 -1.56 -0.40
CA GLN A 57 7.52 -1.39 0.96
C GLN A 57 7.93 0.05 1.25
N ASP A 58 8.41 0.76 0.23
CA ASP A 58 8.76 2.18 0.28
C ASP A 58 7.57 3.08 0.64
N LEU A 59 6.35 2.61 0.38
CA LEU A 59 5.11 3.31 0.71
C LEU A 59 4.58 3.02 2.13
N GLU A 60 5.29 2.21 2.93
CA GLU A 60 4.77 1.81 4.25
C GLU A 60 4.66 2.99 5.24
N TYR A 61 5.46 4.04 5.02
CA TYR A 61 5.58 5.20 5.90
C TYR A 61 5.14 6.51 5.26
N THR A 62 4.69 6.48 4.01
CA THR A 62 4.25 7.69 3.32
C THR A 62 2.78 7.95 3.63
N VAL A 63 2.51 9.12 4.21
CA VAL A 63 1.14 9.59 4.43
C VAL A 63 0.53 10.07 3.11
N THR A 64 1.39 10.44 2.15
CA THR A 64 1.07 10.93 0.81
C THR A 64 1.56 9.96 -0.27
N PRO A 65 0.66 9.20 -0.92
CA PRO A 65 1.03 8.36 -2.05
C PRO A 65 1.47 9.15 -3.30
N GLN A 66 1.28 10.48 -3.30
CA GLN A 66 1.74 11.42 -4.33
C GLN A 66 3.26 11.63 -4.37
N ALA A 67 4.02 11.06 -3.42
CA ALA A 67 5.48 11.22 -3.34
C ALA A 67 6.26 10.76 -4.60
N PHE A 68 5.59 10.16 -5.59
CA PHE A 68 6.20 9.62 -6.80
C PHE A 68 5.59 10.10 -8.12
N THR A 69 4.72 11.12 -8.13
CA THR A 69 4.57 11.91 -9.36
C THR A 69 5.88 12.67 -9.52
N ALA A 70 6.87 12.05 -10.17
CA ALA A 70 7.97 12.79 -10.76
C ALA A 70 7.30 13.82 -11.66
N SER A 71 7.30 15.09 -11.23
CA SER A 71 6.95 16.19 -12.11
C SER A 71 7.98 16.13 -13.23
N VAL A 72 7.60 15.57 -14.38
CA VAL A 72 8.35 15.78 -15.61
C VAL A 72 8.13 17.24 -15.93
N THR A 73 9.04 18.09 -15.45
CA THR A 73 9.13 19.47 -15.89
C THR A 73 9.56 19.38 -17.36
N ALA A 74 8.65 19.78 -18.25
CA ALA A 74 8.91 19.86 -19.68
C ALA A 74 10.04 20.85 -19.99
#